data_AF-A0A352BT70-F1
#
_entry.id   AF-A0A352BT70-F1
#
_cell.length_a   1.000
_cell.length_b   1.000
_cell.length_c   1.000
_cell.angle_alpha   90.00
_cell.angle_beta   90.00
_cell.angle_gamma   90.00
#
_symmetry.space_group_name_H-M   'P 1'
#
loop_
_entity.id
_entity.type
_entity.pdbx_description
1 polymer ?
#
loop_
_entity_poly.entity_id
_entity_poly.type
_entity_poly.pdbx_seq_one_letter_code
_entity_poly.pdbx_strand_id
1 'polypeptide(L)'
;MMALEAFNEYGIHLGNAIKIIMSMFAPEAIILGGSIARAFPFFWKSMKKTVGDFEYTHQSEKTLIVASQHYDMGIMGAAALIAP
;
A
#
# COMPACT_ATOMS: atom_id res chain seq x y z
N MET A 1 -23.40 1.36 8.11
CA MET A 1 -22.41 0.91 7.12
C MET A 1 -21.87 -0.44 7.56
N MET A 2 -21.92 -1.46 6.69
CA MET A 2 -21.38 -2.79 7.01
C MET A 2 -19.85 -2.77 6.92
N ALA A 3 -19.15 -3.62 7.68
CA ALA A 3 -17.69 -3.60 7.77
C ALA A 3 -16.99 -3.74 6.41
N LEU A 4 -17.51 -4.58 5.51
CA LEU A 4 -16.95 -4.76 4.17
C LEU A 4 -17.06 -3.50 3.30
N GLU A 5 -18.15 -2.76 3.44
CA GLU A 5 -18.38 -1.52 2.70
C GLU A 5 -17.44 -0.42 3.18
N ALA A 6 -17.21 -0.32 4.50
CA ALA A 6 -16.21 0.58 5.06
C ALA A 6 -14.78 0.27 4.56
N PHE A 7 -14.40 -1.02 4.44
CA PHE A 7 -13.11 -1.38 3.85
C PHE A 7 -13.03 -1.10 2.36
N ASN A 8 -14.14 -1.25 1.64
CA ASN A 8 -14.20 -0.88 0.23
C ASN A 8 -13.95 0.63 0.05
N GLU A 9 -14.63 1.48 0.82
CA GLU A 9 -14.42 2.93 0.84
C GLU A 9 -12.99 3.31 1.28
N TYR A 10 -12.48 2.67 2.33
CA TYR A 10 -11.09 2.82 2.76
C TYR A 10 -10.11 2.56 1.62
N GLY A 11 -10.28 1.48 0.85
CA GLY A 11 -9.41 1.17 -0.27
C GLY A 11 -9.45 2.23 -1.37
N ILE A 12 -10.60 2.86 -1.62
CA ILE A 12 -10.70 3.97 -2.58
C ILE A 12 -9.86 5.16 -2.11
N HIS A 13 -10.01 5.57 -0.84
CA HIS A 13 -9.23 6.67 -0.29
C HIS A 13 -7.73 6.37 -0.27
N LEU A 14 -7.34 5.16 0.15
CA LEU A 14 -5.95 4.71 0.14
C LEU A 14 -5.37 4.71 -1.28
N GLY A 15 -6.12 4.24 -2.28
CA GLY A 15 -5.69 4.27 -3.68
C GLY A 15 -5.42 5.68 -4.19
N ASN A 16 -6.24 6.66 -3.80
CA ASN A 16 -5.99 8.07 -4.13
C ASN A 16 -4.73 8.62 -3.43
N ALA A 17 -4.50 8.27 -2.16
CA ALA A 17 -3.27 8.64 -1.46
C ALA A 17 -2.03 8.01 -2.12
N ILE A 18 -2.12 6.76 -2.57
CA ILE A 18 -1.04 6.08 -3.30
C ILE A 18 -0.72 6.81 -4.60
N LYS A 19 -1.72 7.24 -5.37
CA LYS A 19 -1.49 8.03 -6.60
C LYS A 19 -0.72 9.32 -6.32
N ILE A 20 -1.02 10.00 -5.21
CA ILE A 20 -0.28 11.20 -4.79
C ILE A 20 1.20 10.85 -4.52
N ILE A 21 1.48 9.77 -3.81
CA ILE A 21 2.85 9.28 -3.54
C ILE A 21 3.57 8.93 -4.86
N MET A 22 2.90 8.22 -5.76
CA MET A 22 3.43 7.83 -7.08
C MET A 22 3.83 9.05 -7.91
N SER A 23 2.99 10.08 -7.95
CA SER A 23 3.28 11.34 -8.64
C SER A 23 4.48 12.09 -8.08
N MET A 24 4.78 11.96 -6.78
CA MET A 24 5.90 12.67 -6.15
C MET A 24 7.22 11.90 -6.21
N PHE A 25 7.19 10.58 -6.09
CA PHE A 25 8.39 9.79 -5.79
C PHE A 25 8.72 8.70 -6.80
N ALA A 26 7.81 8.35 -7.71
CA ALA A 26 8.00 7.24 -8.63
C ALA A 26 8.54 5.94 -7.98
N PRO A 27 7.94 5.48 -6.86
CA PRO A 27 8.52 4.39 -6.09
C PRO A 27 8.44 3.06 -6.83
N GLU A 28 9.44 2.20 -6.64
CA GLU A 28 9.40 0.82 -7.15
C GLU A 28 8.45 -0.06 -6.32
N ALA A 29 8.27 0.25 -5.03
CA ALA A 29 7.40 -0.49 -4.14
C ALA A 29 6.75 0.39 -3.07
N ILE A 30 5.54 0.01 -2.66
CA ILE A 30 4.78 0.56 -1.54
C ILE A 30 4.40 -0.60 -0.62
N ILE A 31 4.89 -0.55 0.62
CA ILE A 31 4.65 -1.59 1.63
C ILE A 31 3.65 -1.05 2.66
N LEU A 32 2.49 -1.71 2.76
CA LEU A 32 1.45 -1.39 3.74
C LEU A 32 1.73 -2.16 5.03
N GLY A 33 2.17 -1.44 6.06
CA GLY A 33 2.47 -1.99 7.39
C GLY A 33 1.35 -1.82 8.41
N GLY A 34 1.62 -2.24 9.64
CA GLY A 34 0.75 -2.04 10.79
C GLY A 34 -0.49 -2.95 10.81
N SER A 35 -1.42 -2.67 11.73
CA SER A 35 -2.60 -3.51 11.97
C SER A 35 -3.53 -3.62 10.76
N ILE A 36 -3.54 -2.62 9.89
CA ILE A 36 -4.37 -2.55 8.69
C ILE A 36 -3.95 -3.53 7.61
N ALA A 37 -2.67 -3.95 7.58
CA ALA A 37 -2.17 -4.96 6.65
C ALA A 37 -2.92 -6.30 6.79
N ARG A 38 -3.43 -6.60 7.99
CA ARG A 38 -4.27 -7.80 8.25
C ARG A 38 -5.63 -7.75 7.57
N ALA A 39 -6.12 -6.55 7.24
CA ALA A 39 -7.38 -6.34 6.54
C ALA A 39 -7.21 -6.21 5.02
N PHE A 40 -6.00 -6.43 4.49
CA PHE A 40 -5.68 -6.26 3.07
C PHE A 40 -6.68 -6.94 2.11
N PRO A 41 -7.16 -8.18 2.35
CA PRO A 41 -8.14 -8.81 1.46
C PRO A 41 -9.46 -8.01 1.31
N PHE A 42 -9.83 -7.19 2.30
CA PHE A 42 -11.11 -6.47 2.31
C PHE A 42 -11.07 -5.16 1.52
N PHE A 43 -9.89 -4.57 1.31
CA PHE A 43 -9.73 -3.29 0.61
C PHE A 43 -8.83 -3.36 -0.63
N TRP A 44 -8.10 -4.45 -0.84
CA TRP A 44 -7.17 -4.63 -1.96
C TRP A 44 -7.81 -4.35 -3.31
N LYS A 45 -9.02 -4.90 -3.55
CA LYS A 45 -9.67 -4.78 -4.85
C LYS A 45 -10.05 -3.35 -5.18
N SER A 46 -10.63 -2.61 -4.24
CA SER A 46 -11.00 -1.21 -4.46
C SER A 46 -9.77 -0.32 -4.59
N MET A 47 -8.75 -0.53 -3.75
CA MET A 47 -7.47 0.17 -3.84
C MET A 47 -6.79 -0.04 -5.19
N LYS A 48 -6.62 -1.31 -5.63
CA LYS A 48 -6.00 -1.63 -6.91
C LYS A 48 -6.76 -1.03 -8.09
N LYS A 49 -8.11 -1.06 -8.03
CA LYS A 49 -8.94 -0.41 -9.05
C LYS A 49 -8.68 1.10 -9.09
N THR A 50 -8.68 1.78 -7.94
CA THR A 50 -8.46 3.23 -7.86
C THR A 50 -7.06 3.66 -8.31
N VAL A 51 -6.04 2.81 -8.09
CA VAL A 51 -4.66 3.02 -8.59
C VAL A 51 -4.56 2.72 -10.09
N GLY A 52 -5.36 1.78 -10.61
CA GLY A 52 -5.37 1.41 -12.03
C GLY A 52 -5.70 2.58 -12.99
N ASP A 53 -6.45 3.57 -12.51
CA ASP A 53 -6.81 4.77 -13.27
C ASP A 53 -5.75 5.89 -13.16
N PHE A 54 -4.51 5.56 -12.80
CA PHE A 54 -3.41 6.51 -12.68
C PHE A 54 -2.85 6.90 -14.06
N GLU A 55 -2.59 8.20 -14.24
CA GLU A 55 -2.26 8.81 -15.55
C GLU A 55 -0.94 8.29 -16.15
N TYR A 56 0.02 7.88 -15.33
CA TYR A 56 1.31 7.34 -15.78
C TYR A 56 1.34 5.81 -15.76
N THR A 57 0.77 5.20 -16.79
CA THR A 57 0.66 3.73 -16.94
C THR A 57 1.99 2.98 -16.80
N HIS A 58 3.07 3.52 -17.35
CA HIS A 58 4.40 2.89 -17.25
C HIS A 58 4.91 2.76 -15.81
N GLN A 59 4.54 3.70 -14.94
CA GLN A 59 4.93 3.68 -13.53
C GLN A 59 3.99 2.81 -12.70
N SER A 60 2.69 2.84 -13.00
CA SER A 60 1.69 2.02 -12.28
C SER A 60 1.87 0.52 -12.51
N GLU A 61 2.37 0.12 -13.68
CA GLU A 61 2.71 -1.28 -13.97
C GLU A 61 3.95 -1.78 -13.21
N LYS A 62 4.86 -0.87 -12.85
CA LYS A 62 6.13 -1.19 -12.18
C LYS A 62 6.07 -1.10 -10.67
N THR A 63 5.21 -0.24 -10.13
CA THR A 63 5.09 -0.01 -8.68
C THR A 63 4.44 -1.21 -8.01
N LEU A 64 5.18 -1.97 -7.22
CA LEU A 64 4.66 -3.09 -6.45
C LEU A 64 3.94 -2.59 -5.19
N ILE A 65 2.67 -2.94 -4.99
CA ILE A 65 1.93 -2.62 -3.76
C ILE A 65 1.65 -3.90 -2.98
N VAL A 66 2.19 -4.01 -1.77
CA VAL A 66 2.12 -5.24 -0.95
C VAL A 66 1.78 -4.92 0.51
N ALA A 67 1.12 -5.88 1.19
CA ALA A 67 0.95 -5.85 2.63
C ALA A 67 2.15 -6.53 3.33
N SER A 68 2.68 -5.89 4.38
CA SER A 68 3.72 -6.49 5.21
C SER A 68 3.18 -7.73 5.93
N GLN A 69 3.98 -8.80 5.92
CA GLN A 69 3.68 -10.04 6.66
C GLN A 69 4.43 -10.11 8.01
N HIS A 70 5.34 -9.18 8.28
CA HIS A 70 6.24 -9.23 9.44
C HIS A 70 5.86 -8.19 10.50
N TYR A 71 5.74 -8.63 11.75
CA TYR A 71 5.40 -7.79 12.89
C TYR A 71 6.61 -7.03 13.47
N ASP A 72 7.84 -7.52 13.26
CA ASP A 72 9.06 -7.02 13.91
C ASP A 72 9.94 -6.14 13.02
N MET A 73 9.38 -5.53 11.98
CA MET A 73 10.13 -4.71 11.02
C MET A 73 10.85 -3.53 11.68
N GLY A 74 10.33 -3.00 12.79
CA GLY A 74 11.00 -1.93 13.56
C GLY A 74 12.32 -2.40 14.19
N ILE A 75 12.34 -3.61 14.74
CA ILE A 75 13.56 -4.21 15.32
C ILE A 75 14.53 -4.60 14.20
N MET A 76 14.03 -5.22 13.13
CA MET A 76 14.87 -5.57 11.98
C MET A 76 15.49 -4.34 11.33
N GLY A 77 14.73 -3.25 11.20
CA GLY A 77 15.24 -1.97 10.71
C GLY A 77 16.31 -1.38 11.63
N ALA A 78 16.08 -1.39 12.95
CA ALA A 78 17.08 -0.93 13.92
C ALA A 78 18.38 -1.76 13.87
N ALA A 79 18.27 -3.09 13.73
CA ALA A 79 19.41 -3.97 13.56
C ALA A 79 20.17 -3.67 12.26
N ALA A 80 19.45 -3.42 11.15
CA ALA A 80 20.05 -3.11 9.85
C ALA A 80 20.85 -1.80 9.85
N LEU A 81 20.57 -0.84 10.74
CA LEU A 81 21.34 0.40 10.87
C LEU A 81 22.77 0.19 11.38
N ILE A 82 23.02 -0.91 12.11
CA ILE A 82 24.32 -1.23 12.70
C ILE A 82 24.91 -2.55 12.19
N ALA A 83 24.16 -3.28 11.36
CA ALA A 83 24.62 -4.52 10.76
C ALA A 83 25.77 -4.23 9.78
N PRO A 84 26.83 -5.06 9.77
CA PRO A 84 27.99 -4.90 8.90
C PRO A 84 27.67 -5.11 7.41
#